data_AF-A0A377GLF7-F1
#
_entry.id   AF-A0A377GLF7-F1
#
_cell.length_a   1.000
_cell.length_b   1.000
_cell.length_c   1.000
_cell.angle_alpha   90.00
_cell.angle_beta   90.00
_cell.angle_gamma   90.00
#
_symmetry.space_group_name_H-M   'P 1'
#
loop_
_entity.id
_entity.type
_entity.pdbx_description
1 polymer ?
#
loop_
_entity_poly.entity_id
_entity_poly.type
_entity_poly.pdbx_seq_one_letter_code
_entity_poly.pdbx_strand_id
1 'polypeptide(L)'
;MENSGLLLIAMAFLLGLRHGFDLDHLATIDSVTRMVSAHRTLAKIVGFLFSLGHGSVVILISLIIGNGVKPIIVPQWLDGLGNSISITFLLIFGLLNLWNVFRNQSTPPLPTSLKNYLAKKLIRNNFNPFLIILIGALFALSFDTVSQVVLFSLSARAMAGWLFSGVLGIVFMLGMMVSDGLNGLFVSTLIQRADSVSLLFSRMAGLIIASFSLIIGMINLIQMYN
;
A
#
# COMPACT_ATOMS: atom_id res chain seq x y z
N MET A 1 -20.12 -29.13 -2.05
CA MET A 1 -19.91 -27.81 -2.67
C MET A 1 -19.80 -26.68 -1.63
N GLU A 2 -20.36 -26.81 -0.42
CA GLU A 2 -20.24 -25.79 0.64
C GLU A 2 -18.80 -25.61 1.16
N ASN A 3 -18.06 -26.71 1.39
CA ASN A 3 -16.69 -26.63 1.89
C ASN A 3 -15.69 -25.95 0.94
N SER A 4 -15.90 -26.07 -0.38
CA SER A 4 -15.00 -25.46 -1.37
C SER A 4 -15.19 -23.94 -1.46
N GLY A 5 -16.42 -23.45 -1.30
CA GLY A 5 -16.70 -22.00 -1.28
C GLY A 5 -16.11 -21.31 -0.05
N LEU A 6 -16.25 -21.93 1.12
CA LEU A 6 -15.63 -21.45 2.36
C LEU A 6 -14.10 -21.42 2.28
N LEU A 7 -13.49 -22.44 1.67
CA LEU A 7 -12.05 -22.48 1.48
C LEU A 7 -11.57 -21.34 0.58
N LEU A 8 -12.26 -21.04 -0.51
CA LEU A 8 -11.91 -19.90 -1.37
C LEU A 8 -12.05 -18.55 -0.64
N ILE A 9 -13.10 -18.37 0.16
CA ILE A 9 -13.29 -17.16 0.98
C ILE A 9 -12.11 -17.01 1.95
N ALA A 10 -11.76 -18.08 2.66
CA ALA A 10 -10.62 -18.07 3.58
C ALA A 10 -9.29 -17.79 2.84
N MET A 11 -9.07 -18.39 1.68
CA MET A 11 -7.88 -18.13 0.87
C MET A 11 -7.82 -16.68 0.39
N ALA A 12 -8.91 -16.12 -0.13
CA ALA A 12 -8.92 -14.72 -0.55
C ALA A 12 -8.63 -13.76 0.60
N PHE A 13 -9.17 -14.04 1.79
CA PHE A 13 -8.88 -13.25 2.99
C PHE A 13 -7.40 -13.33 3.37
N LEU A 14 -6.83 -14.54 3.43
CA LEU A 14 -5.43 -14.76 3.77
C LEU A 14 -4.48 -14.19 2.71
N LEU A 15 -4.84 -14.26 1.43
CA LEU A 15 -4.11 -13.63 0.35
C LEU A 15 -4.11 -12.11 0.51
N GLY A 16 -5.25 -11.51 0.81
CA GLY A 16 -5.34 -10.07 1.07
C GLY A 16 -4.52 -9.64 2.29
N LEU A 17 -4.59 -10.42 3.38
CA LEU A 17 -3.81 -10.19 4.60
C LEU A 17 -2.31 -10.27 4.31
N ARG A 18 -1.86 -11.29 3.58
CA ARG A 18 -0.46 -11.44 3.14
C ARG A 18 -0.04 -10.27 2.25
N HIS A 19 -0.87 -9.89 1.29
CA HIS A 19 -0.55 -8.83 0.33
C HIS A 19 -0.32 -7.48 1.02
N GLY A 20 -1.10 -7.15 2.06
CA GLY A 20 -0.86 -5.94 2.85
C GLY A 20 0.46 -5.93 3.65
N PHE A 21 1.14 -7.07 3.79
CA PHE A 21 2.50 -7.14 4.36
C PHE A 21 3.60 -7.00 3.32
N ASP A 22 3.27 -6.83 2.05
CA ASP A 22 4.27 -6.60 1.02
C ASP A 22 5.01 -5.28 1.28
N LEU A 23 6.30 -5.28 0.92
CA LEU A 23 7.24 -4.24 1.33
C LEU A 23 6.90 -2.86 0.75
N ASP A 24 6.25 -2.87 -0.39
CA ASP A 24 5.78 -1.71 -1.14
C ASP A 24 4.59 -1.02 -0.42
N HIS A 25 3.65 -1.80 0.13
CA HIS A 25 2.60 -1.34 1.03
C HIS A 25 3.18 -0.77 2.32
N LEU A 26 4.06 -1.54 2.98
CA LEU A 26 4.70 -1.12 4.24
C LEU A 26 5.45 0.20 4.07
N ALA A 27 6.23 0.36 3.01
CA ALA A 27 6.98 1.58 2.71
C ALA A 27 6.07 2.77 2.46
N THR A 28 5.04 2.58 1.64
CA THR A 28 4.12 3.65 1.27
C THR A 28 3.32 4.12 2.49
N ILE A 29 2.76 3.18 3.26
CA ILE A 29 2.00 3.49 4.47
C ILE A 29 2.89 4.17 5.52
N ASP A 30 4.12 3.70 5.76
CA ASP A 30 5.05 4.34 6.70
C ASP A 30 5.37 5.79 6.28
N SER A 31 5.72 6.00 5.00
CA SER A 31 6.02 7.32 4.45
C SER A 31 4.84 8.28 4.58
N VAL A 32 3.65 7.86 4.14
CA VAL A 32 2.44 8.68 4.20
C VAL A 32 2.03 8.96 5.64
N THR A 33 2.11 7.97 6.54
CA THR A 33 1.81 8.13 7.97
C THR A 33 2.72 9.15 8.64
N ARG A 34 4.02 9.14 8.32
CA ARG A 34 4.98 10.15 8.80
C ARG A 34 4.66 11.54 8.26
N MET A 35 4.29 11.64 6.99
CA MET A 35 3.94 12.91 6.34
C MET A 35 2.69 13.56 6.94
N VAL A 36 1.68 12.76 7.32
CA VAL A 36 0.45 13.25 7.96
C VAL A 36 0.48 13.17 9.49
N SER A 37 1.64 12.91 10.10
CA SER A 37 1.79 12.71 11.56
C SER A 37 1.29 13.87 12.41
N ALA A 38 1.26 15.09 11.85
CA ALA A 38 0.64 16.26 12.49
C ALA A 38 -0.87 16.09 12.74
N HIS A 39 -1.56 15.31 11.90
CA HIS A 39 -2.98 14.97 12.01
C HIS A 39 -3.16 13.58 12.62
N ARG A 40 -3.18 13.49 13.97
CA ARG A 40 -3.20 12.22 14.71
C ARG A 40 -4.29 11.23 14.31
N THR A 41 -5.48 11.71 13.95
CA THR A 41 -6.60 10.86 13.52
C THR A 41 -6.36 10.29 12.14
N LEU A 42 -5.95 11.14 11.19
CA LEU A 42 -5.63 10.74 9.82
C LEU A 42 -4.46 9.74 9.78
N ALA A 43 -3.41 10.00 10.57
CA ALA A 43 -2.24 9.12 10.69
C ALA A 43 -2.62 7.68 11.10
N LYS A 44 -3.60 7.51 11.99
CA LYS A 44 -4.05 6.17 12.43
C LYS A 44 -4.79 5.38 11.36
N ILE A 45 -5.43 6.06 10.41
CA ILE A 45 -6.30 5.43 9.40
C ILE A 45 -5.65 5.40 8.00
N VAL A 46 -4.38 5.80 7.86
CA VAL A 46 -3.69 5.82 6.56
C VAL A 46 -3.74 4.46 5.88
N GLY A 47 -3.39 3.40 6.62
CA GLY A 47 -3.42 2.04 6.09
C GLY A 47 -4.81 1.63 5.61
N PHE A 48 -5.84 1.92 6.39
CA PHE A 48 -7.23 1.64 6.00
C PHE A 48 -7.66 2.39 4.72
N LEU A 49 -7.31 3.68 4.60
CA LEU A 49 -7.61 4.48 3.41
C LEU A 49 -6.85 3.97 2.17
N PHE A 50 -5.61 3.55 2.36
CA PHE A 50 -4.79 2.95 1.30
C PHE A 50 -5.43 1.65 0.79
N SER A 51 -5.78 0.71 1.68
CA SER A 51 -6.43 -0.55 1.29
C SER A 51 -7.82 -0.33 0.70
N LEU A 52 -8.55 0.71 1.11
CA LEU A 52 -9.84 1.06 0.51
C LEU A 52 -9.67 1.43 -0.97
N GLY A 53 -8.68 2.26 -1.28
CA GLY A 53 -8.35 2.63 -2.65
C GLY A 53 -7.88 1.42 -3.47
N HIS A 54 -6.92 0.68 -2.94
CA HIS A 54 -6.38 -0.51 -3.58
C HIS A 54 -7.47 -1.57 -3.81
N GLY A 55 -8.24 -1.89 -2.77
CA GLY A 55 -9.34 -2.84 -2.80
C GLY A 55 -10.46 -2.46 -3.76
N SER A 56 -10.73 -1.17 -3.95
CA SER A 56 -11.74 -0.72 -4.93
C SER A 56 -11.37 -1.13 -6.36
N VAL A 57 -10.09 -1.03 -6.72
CA VAL A 57 -9.56 -1.46 -8.02
C VAL A 57 -9.56 -2.98 -8.11
N VAL A 58 -9.17 -3.69 -7.05
CA VAL A 58 -9.25 -5.16 -6.98
C VAL A 58 -10.68 -5.66 -7.24
N ILE A 59 -11.67 -5.11 -6.54
CA ILE A 59 -13.08 -5.47 -6.72
C ILE A 59 -13.53 -5.21 -8.16
N LEU A 60 -13.15 -4.07 -8.73
CA LEU A 60 -13.47 -3.72 -10.11
C LEU A 60 -12.86 -4.72 -11.11
N ILE A 61 -11.58 -5.06 -10.96
CA ILE A 61 -10.92 -6.07 -11.80
C ILE A 61 -11.59 -7.44 -11.61
N SER A 62 -11.88 -7.84 -10.37
CA SER A 62 -12.58 -9.09 -10.08
C SER A 62 -13.94 -9.18 -10.75
N LEU A 63 -14.71 -8.10 -10.78
CA LEU A 63 -16.00 -8.06 -11.47
C LEU A 63 -15.84 -8.12 -12.99
N ILE A 64 -14.84 -7.44 -13.58
CA ILE A 64 -14.57 -7.48 -15.01
C ILE A 64 -14.21 -8.91 -15.46
N ILE A 65 -13.22 -9.51 -14.81
CA ILE A 65 -12.79 -10.89 -15.08
C ILE A 65 -13.93 -11.86 -14.78
N GLY A 66 -14.61 -11.63 -13.66
CA GLY A 66 -15.76 -12.38 -13.19
C GLY A 66 -16.90 -12.40 -14.19
N ASN A 67 -17.14 -11.32 -14.96
CA ASN A 67 -18.16 -11.25 -16.02
C ASN A 67 -17.78 -11.99 -17.31
N GLY A 68 -16.56 -12.53 -17.39
CA GLY A 68 -16.12 -13.31 -18.55
C GLY A 68 -15.53 -12.45 -19.65
N VAL A 69 -15.20 -11.19 -19.33
CA VAL A 69 -14.25 -10.41 -20.12
C VAL A 69 -12.91 -11.11 -19.96
N LYS A 70 -12.63 -12.06 -20.85
CA LYS A 70 -11.29 -12.60 -21.00
C LYS A 70 -10.45 -11.46 -21.54
N PRO A 71 -9.37 -11.02 -20.88
CA PRO A 71 -8.36 -10.25 -21.58
C PRO A 71 -7.76 -11.23 -22.59
N ILE A 72 -8.29 -11.22 -23.82
CA ILE A 72 -7.85 -12.11 -24.90
C ILE A 72 -6.35 -11.92 -25.12
N ILE A 73 -5.84 -10.72 -24.82
CA ILE A 73 -4.44 -10.35 -24.66
C ILE A 73 -4.44 -9.25 -23.58
N VAL A 74 -3.78 -9.46 -22.43
CA VAL A 74 -3.44 -8.31 -21.57
C VAL A 74 -2.46 -7.48 -22.39
N PRO A 75 -2.78 -6.23 -22.74
CA PRO A 75 -1.89 -5.46 -23.59
C PRO A 75 -0.54 -5.32 -22.90
N GLN A 76 0.56 -5.59 -23.61
CA GLN A 76 1.91 -5.54 -23.03
C GLN A 76 2.27 -4.14 -22.47
N TRP A 77 1.60 -3.09 -22.96
CA TRP A 77 1.72 -1.75 -22.39
C TRP A 77 1.11 -1.63 -20.99
N LEU A 78 0.09 -2.43 -20.65
CA LEU A 78 -0.52 -2.48 -19.33
C LEU A 78 0.46 -3.10 -18.31
N ASP A 79 1.16 -4.16 -18.71
CA ASP A 79 2.22 -4.80 -17.90
C ASP A 79 3.38 -3.83 -17.65
N GLY A 80 3.83 -3.14 -18.70
CA GLY A 80 4.88 -2.12 -18.60
C GLY A 80 4.48 -0.93 -17.71
N LEU A 81 3.23 -0.47 -17.80
CA LEU A 81 2.72 0.59 -16.94
C LEU A 81 2.60 0.13 -15.48
N GLY A 82 2.03 -1.04 -15.20
CA GLY A 82 1.89 -1.56 -13.84
C GLY A 82 3.24 -1.71 -13.14
N ASN A 83 4.23 -2.30 -13.83
CA ASN A 83 5.59 -2.42 -13.30
C ASN A 83 6.26 -1.06 -13.13
N SER A 84 6.15 -0.16 -14.11
CA SER A 84 6.74 1.18 -14.01
C SER A 84 6.16 1.98 -12.83
N ILE A 85 4.85 1.91 -12.62
CA ILE A 85 4.16 2.54 -11.49
C ILE A 85 4.68 1.97 -10.17
N SER A 86 4.72 0.64 -10.02
CA SER A 86 5.20 -0.02 -8.81
C SER A 86 6.67 0.32 -8.50
N ILE A 87 7.56 0.22 -9.49
CA ILE A 87 8.99 0.57 -9.36
C ILE A 87 9.15 2.04 -8.96
N THR A 88 8.42 2.94 -9.62
CA THR A 88 8.51 4.38 -9.34
C THR A 88 8.11 4.67 -7.90
N PHE A 89 7.00 4.10 -7.43
CA PHE A 89 6.55 4.31 -6.06
C PHE A 89 7.49 3.66 -5.04
N LEU A 90 7.97 2.44 -5.28
CA LEU A 90 8.95 1.76 -4.43
C LEU A 90 10.22 2.60 -4.25
N LEU A 91 10.77 3.14 -5.34
CA LEU A 91 11.95 4.00 -5.29
C LEU A 91 11.65 5.32 -4.57
N ILE A 92 10.53 5.98 -4.88
CA ILE A 92 10.16 7.25 -4.25
C ILE A 92 9.93 7.07 -2.74
N PHE A 93 9.06 6.15 -2.33
CA PHE A 93 8.74 5.96 -0.92
C PHE A 93 9.87 5.27 -0.15
N GLY A 94 10.67 4.43 -0.80
CA GLY A 94 11.92 3.91 -0.24
C GLY A 94 12.91 5.03 0.09
N LEU A 95 13.15 5.94 -0.85
CA LEU A 95 14.03 7.11 -0.63
C LEU A 95 13.45 8.08 0.41
N LEU A 96 12.13 8.32 0.40
CA LEU A 96 11.47 9.16 1.40
C LEU A 96 11.60 8.59 2.82
N ASN A 97 11.40 7.28 2.99
CA ASN A 97 11.62 6.61 4.27
C ASN A 97 13.09 6.71 4.71
N LEU A 98 14.02 6.44 3.80
CA LEU A 98 15.46 6.54 4.08
C LEU A 98 15.84 7.96 4.53
N TRP A 99 15.38 8.97 3.80
CA TRP A 99 15.61 10.37 4.15
C TRP A 99 15.00 10.73 5.51
N ASN A 100 13.78 10.26 5.79
CA ASN A 100 13.11 10.51 7.07
C ASN A 100 13.85 9.88 8.26
N VAL A 101 14.52 8.73 8.08
CA VAL A 101 15.32 8.13 9.15
C VAL A 101 16.62 8.92 9.38
N PHE A 102 17.31 9.34 8.32
CA PHE A 102 18.56 10.10 8.44
C PHE A 102 18.36 11.56 8.87
N ARG A 103 17.16 12.13 8.68
CA ARG A 103 16.85 13.47 9.16
C ARG A 103 16.69 13.45 10.67
N ASN A 104 17.75 13.87 11.38
CA ASN A 104 17.75 14.01 12.83
C ASN A 104 16.58 14.90 13.29
N GLN A 105 15.59 14.30 13.97
CA GLN A 105 14.54 15.02 14.72
C GLN A 105 15.07 15.53 16.09
N SER A 106 16.36 15.35 16.36
CA SER A 106 16.98 15.56 17.66
C SER A 106 17.32 17.02 17.99
N THR A 107 16.92 18.00 17.18
CA THR A 107 17.01 19.41 17.54
C THR A 107 15.61 20.00 17.67
N PRO A 108 15.18 20.47 18.87
CA PRO A 108 14.01 21.32 18.94
C PRO A 108 14.26 22.49 17.98
N PRO A 109 13.29 22.84 17.11
CA PRO A 109 13.53 23.88 16.12
C PRO A 109 13.81 25.18 16.88
N LEU A 110 15.06 25.66 16.79
CA LEU A 110 15.40 27.02 17.19
C LEU A 110 14.37 27.96 16.55
N PRO A 111 13.75 28.86 17.34
CA PRO A 111 12.74 29.76 16.82
C PRO A 111 13.50 30.81 16.00
N THR A 112 13.38 30.81 14.67
CA THR A 112 13.53 32.01 13.77
C THR A 112 13.81 31.74 12.28
N SER A 113 13.85 30.51 11.75
CA SER A 113 14.05 30.38 10.30
C SER A 113 12.76 30.50 9.50
N LEU A 114 12.69 31.45 8.55
CA LEU A 114 11.65 31.57 7.52
C LEU A 114 11.47 30.23 6.75
N LYS A 115 12.54 29.43 6.64
CA LYS A 115 12.50 28.06 6.08
C LYS A 115 11.66 27.10 6.91
N ASN A 116 11.63 27.21 8.24
CA ASN A 116 10.79 26.39 9.10
C ASN A 116 9.32 26.81 9.03
N TYR A 117 9.03 28.10 8.85
CA TYR A 117 7.66 28.57 8.61
C TYR A 117 7.17 28.16 7.22
N LEU A 118 7.99 28.30 6.17
CA LEU A 118 7.66 27.86 4.81
C LEU A 118 7.56 26.33 4.72
N ALA A 119 8.45 25.58 5.36
CA ALA A 119 8.35 24.13 5.44
C ALA A 119 7.09 23.71 6.22
N LYS A 120 6.79 24.35 7.35
CA LYS A 120 5.51 24.11 8.05
C LYS A 120 4.31 24.49 7.18
N LYS A 121 4.33 25.61 6.45
CA LYS A 121 3.20 26.08 5.65
C LYS A 121 2.98 25.24 4.39
N LEU A 122 4.05 24.70 3.79
CA LEU A 122 4.00 23.82 2.63
C LEU A 122 3.60 22.39 3.01
N ILE A 123 4.04 21.89 4.19
CA ILE A 123 3.69 20.56 4.72
C ILE A 123 2.33 20.55 5.42
N ARG A 124 1.85 21.69 5.93
CA ARG A 124 0.52 21.88 6.54
C ARG A 124 -0.57 22.13 5.49
N ASN A 125 -0.27 21.95 4.21
CA ASN A 125 -1.27 22.08 3.16
C ASN A 125 -2.11 20.79 3.14
N ASN A 126 -3.42 20.96 3.33
CA ASN A 126 -4.50 19.97 3.38
C ASN A 126 -4.17 18.60 2.73
N PHE A 127 -3.58 17.69 3.51
CA PHE A 127 -3.53 16.29 3.08
C PHE A 127 -4.94 15.73 3.07
N ASN A 128 -5.51 15.66 1.87
CA ASN A 128 -6.84 15.13 1.66
C ASN A 128 -6.80 13.59 1.76
N PRO A 129 -7.69 12.95 2.55
CA PRO A 129 -7.83 11.49 2.59
C PRO A 129 -7.96 10.85 1.21
N PHE A 130 -8.55 11.58 0.26
CA PHE A 130 -8.69 11.17 -1.13
C PHE A 130 -7.35 10.85 -1.83
N LEU A 131 -6.27 11.58 -1.52
CA LEU A 131 -4.96 11.31 -2.10
C LEU A 131 -4.41 9.96 -1.63
N ILE A 132 -4.67 9.57 -0.38
CA ILE A 132 -4.23 8.29 0.18
C ILE A 132 -4.96 7.13 -0.52
N ILE A 133 -6.28 7.30 -0.72
CA ILE A 133 -7.11 6.37 -1.49
C ILE A 133 -6.59 6.27 -2.93
N LEU A 134 -6.29 7.40 -3.57
CA LEU A 134 -5.78 7.42 -4.95
C LEU A 134 -4.42 6.71 -5.07
N ILE A 135 -3.51 6.93 -4.11
CA ILE A 135 -2.22 6.23 -4.08
C ILE A 135 -2.45 4.71 -3.98
N GLY A 136 -3.33 4.26 -3.09
CA GLY A 136 -3.70 2.84 -2.98
C GLY A 136 -4.28 2.27 -4.28
N ALA A 137 -5.17 3.02 -4.94
CA ALA A 137 -5.76 2.63 -6.21
C ALA A 137 -4.71 2.49 -7.33
N LEU A 138 -3.75 3.41 -7.41
CA LEU A 138 -2.64 3.32 -8.37
C LEU A 138 -1.74 2.11 -8.09
N PHE A 139 -1.53 1.78 -6.81
CA PHE A 139 -0.77 0.61 -6.39
C PHE A 139 -1.40 -0.71 -6.81
N ALA A 140 -2.73 -0.80 -6.81
CA ALA A 140 -3.44 -2.01 -7.23
C ALA A 140 -3.26 -2.38 -8.71
N LEU A 141 -2.72 -1.46 -9.53
CA LEU A 141 -2.37 -1.73 -10.92
C LEU A 141 -1.02 -2.45 -11.07
N SER A 142 -0.34 -2.75 -9.96
CA SER A 142 0.89 -3.55 -9.97
C SER A 142 0.64 -4.95 -10.51
N PHE A 143 1.61 -5.47 -11.27
CA PHE A 143 1.48 -6.75 -11.96
C PHE A 143 1.18 -7.93 -11.02
N ASP A 144 1.84 -7.95 -9.85
CA ASP A 144 1.64 -9.00 -8.84
C ASP A 144 0.19 -9.04 -8.34
N THR A 145 -0.38 -7.88 -8.05
CA THR A 145 -1.78 -7.75 -7.63
C THR A 145 -2.73 -8.20 -8.74
N VAL A 146 -2.56 -7.67 -9.96
CA VAL A 146 -3.43 -8.01 -11.09
C VAL A 146 -3.43 -9.52 -11.36
N SER A 147 -2.25 -10.15 -11.32
CA SER A 147 -2.10 -11.59 -11.52
C SER A 147 -2.83 -12.41 -10.45
N GLN A 148 -2.69 -12.05 -9.17
CA GLN A 148 -3.41 -12.71 -8.08
C GLN A 148 -4.93 -12.55 -8.23
N VAL A 149 -5.38 -11.33 -8.55
CA VAL A 149 -6.80 -11.00 -8.73
C VAL A 149 -7.39 -11.80 -9.87
N VAL A 150 -6.71 -11.89 -11.01
CA VAL A 150 -7.16 -12.71 -12.15
C VAL A 150 -7.35 -14.17 -11.73
N LEU A 151 -6.38 -14.77 -11.04
CA LEU A 151 -6.41 -16.19 -10.67
C LEU A 151 -7.58 -16.54 -9.74
N PHE A 152 -7.77 -15.78 -8.65
CA PHE A 152 -8.88 -16.08 -7.74
C PHE A 152 -10.24 -15.73 -8.37
N SER A 153 -10.31 -14.70 -9.22
CA SER A 153 -11.54 -14.27 -9.89
C SER A 153 -12.04 -15.29 -10.91
N LEU A 154 -11.12 -15.93 -11.65
CA LEU A 154 -11.46 -17.03 -12.56
C LEU A 154 -11.96 -18.26 -11.79
N SER A 155 -11.29 -18.60 -10.70
CA SER A 155 -11.68 -19.70 -9.81
C SER A 155 -13.07 -19.46 -9.21
N ALA A 156 -13.32 -18.23 -8.76
CA ALA A 156 -14.62 -17.79 -8.24
C ALA A 156 -15.74 -17.93 -9.26
N ARG A 157 -15.50 -17.42 -10.48
CA ARG A 157 -16.45 -17.47 -11.59
C ARG A 157 -16.82 -18.92 -11.92
N ALA A 158 -15.84 -19.82 -11.98
CA ALA A 158 -16.07 -21.23 -12.28
C ALA A 158 -16.92 -21.93 -11.21
N MET A 159 -16.85 -21.47 -9.96
CA MET A 159 -17.56 -22.10 -8.85
C MET A 159 -18.98 -21.57 -8.62
N ALA A 160 -19.15 -20.26 -8.58
CA ALA A 160 -20.42 -19.63 -8.18
C ALA A 160 -20.78 -18.38 -9.00
N GLY A 161 -20.11 -18.16 -10.14
CA GLY A 161 -20.43 -17.08 -11.07
C GLY A 161 -19.74 -15.74 -10.75
N TRP A 162 -20.10 -14.72 -11.53
CA TRP A 162 -19.40 -13.43 -11.56
C TRP A 162 -19.54 -12.62 -10.27
N LEU A 163 -20.70 -12.69 -9.61
CA LEU A 163 -20.94 -11.99 -8.35
C LEU A 163 -20.03 -12.53 -7.24
N PHE A 164 -19.77 -13.84 -7.22
CA PHE A 164 -18.88 -14.46 -6.25
C PHE A 164 -17.43 -13.99 -6.40
N SER A 165 -17.00 -13.67 -7.63
CA SER A 165 -15.71 -13.02 -7.89
C SER A 165 -15.60 -11.66 -7.20
N GLY A 166 -16.64 -10.82 -7.34
CA GLY A 166 -16.71 -9.53 -6.65
C GLY A 166 -16.71 -9.67 -5.12
N VAL A 167 -17.45 -10.65 -4.60
CA VAL A 167 -17.44 -10.97 -3.16
C VAL A 167 -16.04 -11.35 -2.68
N LEU A 168 -15.31 -12.19 -3.43
CA LEU A 168 -13.94 -12.53 -3.08
C LEU A 168 -13.00 -11.32 -3.16
N GLY A 169 -13.21 -10.39 -4.10
CA GLY A 169 -12.51 -9.10 -4.12
C GLY A 169 -12.76 -8.27 -2.85
N ILE A 170 -13.99 -8.23 -2.34
CA ILE A 170 -14.32 -7.56 -1.06
C ILE A 170 -13.62 -8.27 0.10
N VAL A 171 -13.65 -9.60 0.13
CA VAL A 171 -13.00 -10.39 1.18
C VAL A 171 -11.48 -10.20 1.17
N PHE A 172 -10.86 -10.13 0.00
CA PHE A 172 -9.45 -9.80 -0.19
C PHE A 172 -9.13 -8.39 0.35
N MET A 173 -9.94 -7.39 -0.01
CA MET A 173 -9.82 -6.03 0.54
C MET A 173 -9.92 -6.02 2.07
N LEU A 174 -10.85 -6.78 2.66
CA LEU A 174 -11.00 -6.87 4.12
C LEU A 174 -9.76 -7.49 4.79
N GLY A 175 -9.18 -8.54 4.19
CA GLY A 175 -7.93 -9.12 4.68
C GLY A 175 -6.79 -8.10 4.68
N MET A 176 -6.67 -7.34 3.61
CA MET A 176 -5.66 -6.28 3.47
C MET A 176 -5.88 -5.11 4.42
N MET A 177 -7.13 -4.69 4.61
CA MET A 177 -7.48 -3.63 5.58
C MET A 177 -7.03 -3.97 7.01
N VAL A 178 -6.99 -5.25 7.36
CA VAL A 178 -6.46 -5.69 8.66
C VAL A 178 -4.95 -5.47 8.73
N SER A 179 -4.17 -5.98 7.78
CA SER A 179 -2.70 -5.86 7.81
C SER A 179 -2.23 -4.42 7.62
N ASP A 180 -2.70 -3.72 6.59
CA ASP A 180 -2.35 -2.33 6.31
C ASP A 180 -2.83 -1.40 7.44
N GLY A 181 -4.05 -1.61 7.93
CA GLY A 181 -4.64 -0.84 9.02
C GLY A 181 -3.84 -0.99 10.32
N LEU A 182 -3.45 -2.21 10.67
CA LEU A 182 -2.57 -2.47 11.82
C LEU A 182 -1.20 -1.83 11.63
N ASN A 183 -0.62 -1.88 10.43
CA ASN A 183 0.65 -1.22 10.13
C ASN A 183 0.55 0.31 10.33
N GLY A 184 -0.44 0.96 9.72
CA GLY A 184 -0.65 2.41 9.87
C GLY A 184 -0.89 2.83 11.32
N LEU A 185 -1.69 2.07 12.06
CA LEU A 185 -1.92 2.29 13.49
C LEU A 185 -0.62 2.13 14.29
N PHE A 186 0.14 1.07 14.04
CA PHE A 186 1.41 0.79 14.71
C PHE A 186 2.42 1.92 14.49
N VAL A 187 2.67 2.30 13.24
CA VAL A 187 3.57 3.41 12.88
C VAL A 187 3.11 4.71 13.52
N SER A 188 1.83 5.04 13.43
CA SER A 188 1.26 6.25 14.01
C SER A 188 1.43 6.29 15.53
N THR A 189 1.29 5.15 16.22
CA THR A 189 1.47 5.10 17.68
C THR A 189 2.94 5.24 18.08
N LEU A 190 3.87 4.62 17.36
CA LEU A 190 5.30 4.79 17.59
C LEU A 190 5.75 6.25 17.42
N ILE A 191 5.27 6.92 16.38
CA ILE A 191 5.61 8.33 16.14
C ILE A 191 5.04 9.24 17.24
N GLN A 192 3.84 8.95 17.73
CA GLN A 192 3.17 9.78 18.74
C GLN A 192 3.68 9.58 20.18
N ARG A 193 4.26 8.41 20.49
CA ARG A 193 4.73 8.10 21.86
C ARG A 193 5.96 8.91 22.29
N ALA A 194 6.72 9.51 21.36
CA ALA A 194 7.87 10.40 21.62
C ALA A 194 8.98 9.87 22.57
N ASP A 195 8.88 8.64 23.06
CA ASP A 195 9.90 7.99 23.87
C ASP A 195 11.11 7.58 23.03
N SER A 196 12.31 7.65 23.62
CA SER A 196 13.58 7.28 22.98
C SER A 196 13.57 5.88 22.36
N VAL A 197 12.87 4.94 23.02
CA VAL A 197 12.71 3.56 22.56
C VAL A 197 11.80 3.49 21.33
N SER A 198 10.66 4.18 21.33
CA SER A 198 9.74 4.20 20.19
C SER A 198 10.36 4.89 18.96
N LEU A 199 11.21 5.89 19.18
CA LEU A 199 12.00 6.53 18.12
C LEU A 199 13.03 5.58 17.51
N LEU A 200 13.72 4.77 18.32
CA LEU A 200 14.66 3.75 17.83
C LEU A 200 13.93 2.70 17.00
N PHE A 201 12.84 2.13 17.52
CA PHE A 201 12.03 1.14 16.78
C PHE A 201 11.47 1.70 15.48
N SER A 202 10.96 2.94 15.50
CA SER A 202 10.45 3.61 14.30
C SER A 202 11.55 3.85 13.25
N ARG A 203 12.77 4.17 13.67
CA ARG A 203 13.92 4.34 12.76
C ARG A 203 14.39 3.00 12.19
N MET A 204 14.49 1.96 13.02
CA MET A 204 14.89 0.63 12.57
C MET A 204 13.87 0.05 11.58
N ALA A 205 12.58 0.13 11.90
CA ALA A 205 11.52 -0.32 11.00
C ALA A 205 11.58 0.45 9.67
N GLY A 206 11.68 1.78 9.71
CA GLY A 206 11.80 2.61 8.51
C GLY A 206 13.05 2.29 7.67
N LEU A 207 14.20 2.01 8.30
CA LEU A 207 15.42 1.62 7.59
C LEU A 207 15.30 0.27 6.91
N ILE A 208 14.74 -0.72 7.61
CA ILE A 208 14.54 -2.07 7.07
C ILE A 208 13.60 -1.96 5.87
N ILE A 209 12.43 -1.35 6.05
CA ILE A 209 11.43 -1.18 4.99
C ILE A 209 12.03 -0.42 3.80
N ALA A 210 12.73 0.69 4.04
CA ALA A 210 13.37 1.47 2.98
C ALA A 210 14.44 0.66 2.21
N SER A 211 15.32 -0.03 2.93
CA SER A 211 16.41 -0.80 2.33
C SER A 211 15.86 -1.91 1.44
N PHE A 212 14.92 -2.69 1.96
CA PHE A 212 14.26 -3.76 1.21
C PHE A 212 13.48 -3.23 0.01
N SER A 213 12.75 -2.12 0.16
CA SER A 213 12.00 -1.50 -0.94
C SER A 213 12.90 -1.00 -2.07
N LEU A 214 14.04 -0.40 -1.72
CA LEU A 214 15.03 0.06 -2.71
C LEU A 214 15.71 -1.11 -3.43
N ILE A 215 16.03 -2.18 -2.70
CA ILE A 215 16.59 -3.40 -3.29
C ILE A 215 15.60 -4.02 -4.28
N ILE A 216 14.34 -4.23 -3.88
CA ILE A 216 13.31 -4.79 -4.76
C ILE A 216 13.02 -3.86 -5.94
N GLY A 217 12.92 -2.55 -5.71
CA GLY A 217 12.76 -1.57 -6.77
C GLY A 217 13.89 -1.62 -7.80
N MET A 218 15.14 -1.74 -7.35
CA MET A 218 16.29 -1.89 -8.24
C MET A 218 16.30 -3.22 -9.00
N ILE A 219 15.95 -4.33 -8.34
CA ILE A 219 15.84 -5.64 -8.99
C ILE A 219 14.80 -5.60 -10.11
N ASN A 220 13.60 -5.06 -9.82
CA ASN A 220 12.52 -4.93 -10.79
C ASN A 220 12.90 -3.99 -11.94
N LEU A 221 13.65 -2.91 -11.65
CA LEU A 221 14.16 -2.01 -12.68
C LEU A 221 15.14 -2.72 -13.62
N ILE A 222 16.07 -3.52 -13.08
CA ILE A 222 17.02 -4.31 -13.89
C ILE A 222 16.27 -5.33 -14.75
N GLN A 223 15.27 -6.02 -14.20
CA GLN A 223 14.44 -6.98 -14.94
C GLN A 223 13.62 -6.33 -16.05
N MET A 224 13.26 -5.05 -15.93
CA MET A 224 12.49 -4.35 -16.98
C MET A 224 13.33 -4.04 -18.23
N TYR A 225 14.66 -3.97 -18.10
CA TYR A 225 15.59 -3.63 -19.19
C TYR A 225 16.31 -4.84 -19.80
N ASN A 226 16.17 -6.04 -19.24
CA ASN A 226 16.70 -7.31 -19.75
C ASN A 226 15.59 -8.13 -20.40
#